data_AF-A0A1D6Y691-F1
#
_entry.id   AF-A0A1D6Y691-F1
#
_cell.length_a   1.000
_cell.length_b   1.000
_cell.length_c   1.000
_cell.angle_alpha   90.00
_cell.angle_beta   90.00
_cell.angle_gamma   90.00
#
_symmetry.space_group_name_H-M   'P 1'
#
loop_
_entity.id
_entity.type
_entity.pdbx_description
1 polymer ?
#
loop_
_entity_poly.entity_id
_entity_poly.type
_entity_poly.pdbx_seq_one_letter_code
_entity_poly.pdbx_strand_id
1 'polypeptide(L)'
;MTETAPLYYDEGVNGSTKFTFEVYRDSAQYVVYVRRWNAKKNTILEETRYTSPDKAGLREIKYTNSRQAKAFFSSDFWSQSV
;
A
#
# COMPACT_ATOMS: atom_id res chain seq x y z
N MET A 1 0.46 5.57 20.73
CA MET A 1 0.98 4.84 19.57
C MET A 1 1.37 5.90 18.57
N THR A 2 2.65 6.09 18.30
CA THR A 2 3.10 7.05 17.28
C THR A 2 2.62 6.51 15.94
N GLU A 3 1.57 7.12 15.38
CA GLU A 3 1.09 6.79 14.03
C GLU A 3 2.18 7.22 13.04
N THR A 4 3.05 6.29 12.67
CA THR A 4 3.97 6.50 11.55
C THR A 4 3.10 6.65 10.31
N ALA A 5 3.01 7.86 9.78
CA ALA A 5 2.31 8.11 8.53
C ALA A 5 2.91 7.24 7.40
N PRO A 6 2.11 6.71 6.47
CA PRO A 6 2.63 5.93 5.36
C PRO A 6 3.54 6.79 4.47
N LEU A 7 4.64 6.21 4.01
CA LEU A 7 5.51 6.82 2.99
C LEU A 7 4.80 6.95 1.63
N TYR A 8 3.89 6.04 1.35
CA TYR A 8 3.02 6.10 0.19
C TYR A 8 1.63 5.61 0.55
N TYR A 9 0.63 6.32 0.07
CA TYR A 9 -0.76 5.98 0.26
C TYR A 9 -1.53 6.28 -1.03
N ASP A 10 -2.23 5.27 -1.54
CA ASP A 10 -3.24 5.46 -2.58
C ASP A 10 -4.54 4.78 -2.16
N GLU A 11 -5.66 5.47 -2.41
CA GLU A 11 -7.00 4.98 -2.13
C GLU A 11 -7.86 5.09 -3.38
N GLY A 12 -8.65 4.04 -3.62
CA GLY A 12 -9.69 4.04 -4.65
C GLY A 12 -11.00 3.49 -4.12
N VAL A 13 -12.09 4.22 -4.34
CA VAL A 13 -13.45 3.76 -4.03
C VAL A 13 -14.15 3.32 -5.30
N ASN A 14 -14.77 2.14 -5.26
CA ASN A 14 -15.64 1.62 -6.29
C ASN A 14 -16.96 1.14 -5.65
N GLY A 15 -17.98 1.99 -5.72
CA GLY A 15 -19.28 1.72 -5.11
C GLY A 15 -19.17 1.55 -3.59
N SER A 16 -19.60 0.40 -3.07
CA SER A 16 -19.51 0.06 -1.64
C SER A 16 -18.16 -0.52 -1.22
N THR A 17 -17.21 -0.64 -2.14
CA THR A 17 -15.90 -1.23 -1.88
C THR A 17 -14.83 -0.15 -1.99
N LYS A 18 -13.86 -0.18 -1.09
CA LYS A 18 -12.71 0.72 -1.09
C LYS A 18 -11.44 -0.10 -1.08
N PHE A 19 -10.42 0.35 -1.79
CA PHE A 19 -9.12 -0.30 -1.87
C PHE A 19 -8.05 0.69 -1.43
N THR A 20 -7.17 0.27 -0.53
CA THR A 20 -5.99 1.05 -0.14
C THR A 20 -4.72 0.29 -0.45
N PHE A 21 -3.69 1.03 -0.84
CA PHE A 21 -2.33 0.55 -0.99
C PHE A 21 -1.41 1.46 -0.18
N GLU A 22 -0.79 0.91 0.84
CA GLU A 22 -0.12 1.67 1.88
C GLU A 22 1.29 1.13 2.05
N VAL A 23 2.30 1.98 1.93
CA VAL A 23 3.70 1.62 2.13
C VAL A 23 4.22 2.34 3.35
N TYR A 24 4.77 1.57 4.28
CA TYR A 24 5.43 2.06 5.48
C TYR A 24 6.91 1.70 5.41
N ARG A 25 7.73 2.46 6.12
CA ARG A 25 9.10 2.07 6.44
C ARG A 25 9.20 1.87 7.93
N ASP A 26 9.41 0.62 8.31
CA ASP A 26 9.86 0.24 9.63
C ASP A 26 11.38 0.46 9.72
N SER A 27 11.95 0.39 10.93
CA SER A 27 13.37 0.71 11.17
C SER A 27 14.36 -0.10 10.32
N ALA A 28 13.94 -1.25 9.79
CA ALA A 28 14.80 -2.16 9.03
C ALA A 28 14.24 -2.57 7.66
N GLN A 29 12.97 -2.31 7.37
CA GLN A 29 12.32 -2.83 6.15
C GLN A 29 11.12 -1.99 5.74
N TYR A 30 10.72 -2.13 4.49
CA TYR A 30 9.45 -1.66 3.98
C TYR A 30 8.34 -2.68 4.24
N VAL A 31 7.16 -2.17 4.59
CA VAL A 31 5.95 -2.97 4.78
C VAL A 31 4.86 -2.39 3.91
N VAL A 32 4.23 -3.23 3.10
CA VAL A 32 3.11 -2.84 2.24
C VAL A 32 1.84 -3.53 2.70
N TYR A 33 0.77 -2.76 2.83
CA TYR A 33 -0.58 -3.26 3.05
C TYR A 33 -1.43 -2.99 1.83
N VAL A 34 -2.01 -4.04 1.27
CA VAL A 34 -3.04 -3.96 0.25
C VAL A 34 -4.34 -4.40 0.88
N ARG A 35 -5.29 -3.47 1.03
CA ARG A 35 -6.55 -3.75 1.74
C ARG A 35 -7.74 -3.52 0.85
N ARG A 36 -8.72 -4.42 0.97
CA ARG A 36 -10.09 -4.21 0.48
C ARG A 36 -10.99 -3.94 1.68
N TRP A 37 -11.80 -2.91 1.57
CA TRP A 37 -12.68 -2.42 2.62
C TRP A 37 -14.12 -2.45 2.16
N ASN A 38 -15.04 -2.63 3.11
CA ASN A 38 -16.41 -2.19 2.95
C ASN A 38 -16.45 -0.68 3.21
N ALA A 39 -16.62 0.11 2.16
CA ALA A 39 -16.57 1.57 2.25
C ALA A 39 -17.68 2.13 3.14
N LYS A 40 -18.87 1.51 3.14
CA LYS A 40 -20.03 1.98 3.92
C LYS A 40 -19.84 1.74 5.43
N LYS A 41 -19.28 0.60 5.79
CA LYS A 41 -19.05 0.21 7.18
C LYS A 41 -17.68 0.62 7.70
N ASN A 42 -16.81 1.09 6.81
CA ASN A 42 -15.40 1.38 7.07
C ASN A 42 -14.66 0.20 7.73
N THR A 43 -14.94 -1.02 7.30
CA THR A 43 -14.33 -2.25 7.83
C THR A 43 -13.47 -2.92 6.79
N ILE A 44 -12.29 -3.42 7.17
CA ILE A 44 -11.44 -4.23 6.31
C ILE A 44 -12.17 -5.56 6.02
N LEU A 45 -12.29 -5.90 4.75
CA LEU A 45 -12.79 -7.20 4.28
C LEU A 45 -11.64 -8.16 4.00
N GLU A 46 -10.57 -7.66 3.37
CA GLU A 46 -9.37 -8.43 3.05
C GLU A 46 -8.14 -7.55 3.26
N GLU A 47 -7.07 -8.13 3.81
CA GLU A 47 -5.77 -7.49 3.94
C GLU A 47 -4.70 -8.47 3.47
N THR A 48 -3.79 -7.98 2.63
CA THR A 48 -2.58 -8.70 2.28
C THR A 48 -1.38 -7.85 2.64
N ARG A 49 -0.46 -8.44 3.41
CA ARG A 49 0.77 -7.79 3.85
C ARG A 49 1.94 -8.32 3.04
N TYR A 50 2.78 -7.42 2.57
CA TYR A 50 4.07 -7.72 1.95
C TYR A 50 5.19 -6.99 2.67
N THR A 51 6.39 -7.53 2.61
CA THR A 51 7.57 -6.93 3.25
C THR A 51 8.76 -7.01 2.31
N SER A 52 9.64 -6.02 2.36
CA SER A 52 10.89 -6.02 1.61
C SER A 52 11.96 -5.22 2.33
N PRO A 53 13.23 -5.65 2.34
CA PRO A 53 14.30 -4.90 3.00
C PRO A 53 14.57 -3.54 2.33
N ASP A 54 14.30 -3.40 1.03
CA ASP A 54 14.62 -2.20 0.27
C ASP A 54 13.55 -1.87 -0.80
N LYS A 55 13.70 -0.70 -1.43
CA LYS A 55 12.79 -0.29 -2.52
C LYS A 55 12.91 -1.19 -3.76
N ALA A 56 14.09 -1.75 -4.04
CA ALA A 56 14.26 -2.60 -5.22
C ALA A 56 13.41 -3.87 -5.10
N GLY A 57 13.44 -4.52 -3.93
CA GLY A 57 12.62 -5.70 -3.65
C GLY A 57 11.13 -5.39 -3.65
N LEU A 58 10.69 -4.20 -3.19
CA LEU A 58 9.29 -3.78 -3.34
C LEU A 58 8.82 -3.78 -4.80
N ARG A 59 9.73 -3.55 -5.76
CA ARG A 59 9.39 -3.48 -7.18
C ARG A 59 9.21 -4.86 -7.82
N GLU A 60 9.80 -5.89 -7.22
CA GLU A 60 9.73 -7.27 -7.72
C GLU A 60 8.50 -8.03 -7.19
N ILE A 61 7.86 -7.51 -6.13
CA ILE A 61 6.68 -8.14 -5.53
C ILE A 61 5.50 -8.10 -6.50
N LYS A 62 4.91 -9.27 -6.73
CA LYS A 62 3.63 -9.42 -7.44
C LYS A 62 2.48 -9.11 -6.48
N TYR A 63 2.17 -7.83 -6.33
CA TYR A 63 1.02 -7.39 -5.53
C TYR A 63 -0.30 -7.88 -6.11
N THR A 64 -1.31 -7.98 -5.24
CA THR A 64 -2.70 -8.17 -5.65
C THR A 64 -3.08 -7.16 -6.73
N ASN A 65 -3.62 -7.65 -7.84
CA ASN A 65 -3.92 -6.83 -9.00
C ASN A 65 -5.04 -5.83 -8.67
N SER A 66 -4.66 -4.56 -8.46
CA SER A 66 -5.56 -3.45 -8.17
C SER A 66 -5.11 -2.19 -8.91
N ARG A 67 -6.01 -1.22 -9.07
CA ARG A 67 -5.66 0.08 -9.64
C ARG A 67 -4.62 0.78 -8.76
N GLN A 68 -4.72 0.63 -7.45
CA GLN A 68 -3.84 1.24 -6.46
C GLN A 68 -2.42 0.66 -6.56
N ALA A 69 -2.30 -0.66 -6.72
CA ALA A 69 -1.01 -1.32 -6.92
C ALA A 69 -0.36 -0.89 -8.24
N LYS A 70 -1.14 -0.71 -9.32
CA LYS A 70 -0.63 -0.16 -10.59
C LYS A 70 -0.19 1.29 -10.45
N ALA A 71 -0.98 2.11 -9.76
CA ALA A 71 -0.66 3.51 -9.48
C ALA A 71 0.65 3.65 -8.69
N PHE A 72 0.89 2.75 -7.73
CA PHE A 72 2.14 2.69 -6.97
C PHE A 72 3.36 2.56 -7.88
N PHE A 73 3.35 1.64 -8.85
CA PHE A 73 4.48 1.48 -9.79
C PHE A 73 4.73 2.70 -10.70
N SER A 74 3.71 3.51 -10.95
CA SER A 74 3.81 4.76 -11.73
C SER A 74 4.02 6.01 -10.88
N SER A 75 4.10 5.88 -9.55
CA SER A 75 4.14 7.02 -8.64
C SER A 75 5.54 7.61 -8.47
N ASP A 76 5.59 8.83 -7.93
CA ASP A 76 6.86 9.49 -7.58
C ASP A 76 7.56 8.88 -6.35
N PHE A 77 6.97 7.86 -5.71
CA PHE A 77 7.62 7.13 -4.62
C PHE A 77 9.01 6.60 -5.00
N TRP A 78 9.19 6.25 -6.28
CA TRP A 78 10.43 5.68 -6.81
C TRP A 78 11.51 6.71 -7.11
N SER A 79 11.11 7.96 -7.41
CA SER A 79 12.04 9.06 -7.67
C SER A 79 12.50 9.74 -6.38
N GLN A 80 11.78 9.55 -5.28
CA GLN A 80 12.19 10.04 -3.97
C GLN A 80 13.40 9.25 -3.45
N SER A 81 14.55 9.93 -3.35
CA SER A 81 15.70 9.48 -2.57
C SER A 81 15.36 9.59 -1.08
N VAL A 82 14.92 8.48 -0.48
CA VAL A 82 14.67 8.37 0.98
C VAL A 82 15.84 7.69 1.66
#